data_AF-A0AA37WHU0-F1
#
_entry.id   AF-A0AA37WHU0-F1
#
_cell.length_a   1.000
_cell.length_b   1.000
_cell.length_c   1.000
_cell.angle_alpha   90.00
_cell.angle_beta   90.00
_cell.angle_gamma   90.00
#
_symmetry.space_group_name_H-M   'P 1'
#
loop_
_entity.id
_entity.type
_entity.pdbx_description
1 polymer ?
#
loop_
_entity_poly.entity_id
_entity_poly.type
_entity_poly.pdbx_seq_one_letter_code
_entity_poly.pdbx_strand_id
1 'polypeptide(L)'
;MLEDLKSRVTNSVKNLNQDETDFLLDDDANRIGAMILHLAATEKYYQVYTFENRSLNKAERDEWDIAQNLGDNARNVIKDKPITYYLDIWDEVRKETLRLLKEKNDKWFASKIKGSNMNNHWAWYHVMEHQANHMGQIRLIIKRMEK
;
A
#
# COMPACT_ATOMS: atom_id res chain seq x y z
N MET A 1 2.94 15.00 2.84
CA MET A 1 2.74 14.31 1.54
C MET A 1 2.22 12.89 1.73
N LEU A 2 2.93 11.98 2.42
CA LEU A 2 2.43 10.62 2.70
C LEU A 2 1.05 10.60 3.41
N GLU A 3 0.88 11.41 4.45
CA GLU A 3 -0.42 11.54 5.15
C GLU A 3 -1.51 12.12 4.26
N ASP A 4 -1.19 13.09 3.41
CA ASP A 4 -2.15 13.69 2.49
C ASP A 4 -2.68 12.66 1.49
N LEU A 5 -1.80 11.91 0.83
CA LEU A 5 -2.24 10.89 -0.13
C LEU A 5 -3.02 9.75 0.53
N LYS A 6 -2.58 9.25 1.69
CA LYS A 6 -3.35 8.25 2.44
C LYS A 6 -4.75 8.78 2.77
N SER A 7 -4.85 10.00 3.32
CA SER A 7 -6.15 10.62 3.61
C SER A 7 -7.04 10.73 2.37
N ARG A 8 -6.48 11.12 1.21
CA ARG A 8 -7.23 11.24 -0.05
C ARG A 8 -7.69 9.89 -0.61
N VAL A 9 -6.88 8.84 -0.47
CA VAL A 9 -7.26 7.46 -0.81
C VAL A 9 -8.36 6.98 0.14
N THR A 10 -8.15 7.08 1.45
CA THR A 10 -9.14 6.72 2.48
C THR A 10 -10.47 7.41 2.25
N ASN A 11 -10.48 8.73 1.99
CA ASN A 11 -11.72 9.46 1.71
C ASN A 11 -12.42 9.01 0.42
N SER A 12 -11.72 8.40 -0.53
CA SER A 12 -12.32 7.84 -1.74
C SER A 12 -13.04 6.51 -1.45
N VAL A 13 -12.64 5.76 -0.41
CA VAL A 13 -13.09 4.37 -0.20
C VAL A 13 -13.81 4.11 1.13
N LYS A 14 -13.69 4.99 2.12
CA LYS A 14 -14.14 4.71 3.51
C LYS A 14 -15.63 4.38 3.69
N ASN A 15 -16.46 4.74 2.71
CA ASN A 15 -17.91 4.52 2.75
C ASN A 15 -18.37 3.36 1.85
N LEU A 16 -17.44 2.64 1.20
CA LEU A 16 -17.80 1.52 0.34
C LEU A 16 -18.42 0.40 1.17
N ASN A 17 -19.51 -0.17 0.67
CA ASN A 17 -20.09 -1.40 1.19
C ASN A 17 -19.27 -2.63 0.74
N GLN A 18 -19.69 -3.85 1.11
CA GLN A 18 -18.95 -5.07 0.76
C GLN A 18 -18.88 -5.30 -0.75
N ASP A 19 -20.02 -5.17 -1.45
CA ASP A 19 -20.12 -5.39 -2.90
C ASP A 19 -19.23 -4.40 -3.67
N GLU A 20 -19.19 -3.13 -3.23
CA GLU A 20 -18.32 -2.11 -3.81
C GLU A 20 -16.84 -2.33 -3.47
N THR A 21 -16.53 -2.77 -2.24
CA THR A 21 -15.15 -3.08 -1.82
C THR A 21 -14.57 -4.21 -2.65
N ASP A 22 -15.40 -5.21 -2.94
CA ASP A 22 -15.04 -6.37 -3.72
C ASP A 22 -15.37 -6.22 -5.20
N PHE A 23 -15.90 -5.10 -5.67
CA PHE A 23 -16.23 -4.95 -7.09
C PHE A 23 -14.99 -5.18 -7.96
N LEU A 24 -15.16 -6.00 -9.01
CA LEU A 24 -14.13 -6.31 -9.99
C LEU A 24 -14.59 -5.77 -11.34
N LEU A 25 -13.84 -4.82 -11.90
CA LEU A 25 -14.19 -4.16 -13.15
C LEU A 25 -14.14 -5.11 -14.35
N ASP A 26 -13.07 -5.90 -14.42
CA ASP A 26 -12.81 -6.92 -15.43
C ASP A 26 -11.73 -7.88 -14.88
N ASP A 27 -11.41 -8.93 -15.65
CA ASP A 27 -10.47 -9.97 -15.24
C ASP A 27 -9.01 -9.48 -15.11
N ASP A 28 -8.68 -8.30 -15.64
CA ASP A 28 -7.35 -7.71 -15.57
C ASP A 28 -7.21 -6.69 -14.41
N ALA A 29 -8.32 -6.17 -13.89
CA ALA A 29 -8.38 -5.23 -12.78
C ALA A 29 -8.14 -5.88 -11.40
N ASN A 30 -8.04 -5.06 -10.35
CA ASN A 30 -7.97 -5.52 -8.96
C ASN A 30 -9.13 -4.94 -8.15
N ARG A 31 -9.61 -5.69 -7.15
CA ARG A 31 -10.62 -5.23 -6.19
C ARG A 31 -10.06 -4.08 -5.35
N ILE A 32 -10.92 -3.17 -4.90
CA ILE A 32 -10.47 -2.00 -4.12
C ILE A 32 -9.84 -2.43 -2.80
N GLY A 33 -10.43 -3.41 -2.10
CA GLY A 33 -9.84 -3.97 -0.87
C GLY A 33 -8.39 -4.47 -1.07
N ALA A 34 -8.16 -5.21 -2.16
CA ALA A 34 -6.83 -5.70 -2.51
C ALA A 34 -5.84 -4.57 -2.82
N MET A 35 -6.27 -3.51 -3.51
CA MET A 35 -5.41 -2.34 -3.78
C MET A 35 -5.06 -1.56 -2.50
N ILE A 36 -5.97 -1.43 -1.54
CA ILE A 36 -5.64 -0.81 -0.25
C ILE A 36 -4.59 -1.64 0.51
N LEU A 37 -4.78 -2.97 0.55
CA LEU A 37 -3.81 -3.85 1.21
C LEU A 37 -2.46 -3.85 0.48
N HIS A 38 -2.44 -3.73 -0.84
CA HIS A 38 -1.23 -3.59 -1.66
C HIS A 38 -0.44 -2.31 -1.32
N LEU A 39 -1.12 -1.19 -1.09
CA LEU A 39 -0.47 0.05 -0.64
C LEU A 39 0.16 -0.11 0.74
N ALA A 40 -0.52 -0.80 1.66
CA ALA A 40 0.03 -1.13 2.97
C ALA A 40 1.24 -2.09 2.86
N ALA A 41 1.14 -3.13 2.03
CA ALA A 41 2.21 -4.09 1.77
C ALA A 41 3.46 -3.40 1.21
N THR A 42 3.28 -2.50 0.24
CA THR A 42 4.40 -1.76 -0.37
C THR A 42 5.07 -0.86 0.65
N GLU A 43 4.30 -0.16 1.47
CA GLU A 43 4.84 0.65 2.56
C GLU A 43 5.60 -0.21 3.59
N LYS A 44 5.05 -1.37 3.98
CA LYS A 44 5.71 -2.32 4.88
C LYS A 44 7.02 -2.86 4.29
N TYR A 45 7.03 -3.21 3.01
CA TYR A 45 8.26 -3.61 2.31
C TYR A 45 9.34 -2.52 2.44
N TYR A 46 8.98 -1.26 2.18
CA TYR A 46 9.94 -0.15 2.26
C TYR A 46 10.37 0.18 3.69
N GLN A 47 9.57 -0.11 4.72
CA GLN A 47 10.04 -0.06 6.11
C GLN A 47 11.22 -1.01 6.31
N VAL A 48 11.04 -2.28 5.97
CA VAL A 48 12.08 -3.31 6.13
C VAL A 48 13.30 -2.99 5.24
N TYR A 49 13.04 -2.60 3.99
CA TYR A 49 14.09 -2.33 3.02
C TYR A 49 14.98 -1.13 3.41
N THR A 50 14.39 -0.04 3.92
CA THR A 50 15.14 1.19 4.22
C THR A 50 15.64 1.27 5.66
N PHE A 51 14.82 0.89 6.64
CA PHE A 51 15.19 0.98 8.05
C PHE A 51 16.06 -0.18 8.50
N GLU A 52 15.80 -1.39 7.97
CA GLU A 52 16.50 -2.60 8.39
C GLU A 52 17.55 -3.08 7.37
N ASN A 53 17.60 -2.47 6.18
CA ASN A 53 18.56 -2.81 5.11
C ASN A 53 18.57 -4.30 4.75
N ARG A 54 17.38 -4.90 4.72
CA ARG A 54 17.17 -6.30 4.33
C ARG A 54 15.91 -6.44 3.49
N SER A 55 15.72 -7.61 2.89
CA SER A 55 14.44 -7.99 2.30
C SER A 55 13.51 -8.57 3.37
N LEU A 56 12.24 -8.75 3.00
CA LEU A 56 11.29 -9.49 3.84
C LEU A 56 11.84 -10.88 4.17
N ASN A 57 11.62 -11.33 5.40
CA ASN A 57 11.91 -12.70 5.81
C ASN A 57 10.78 -13.65 5.36
N LYS A 58 10.87 -14.94 5.70
CA LYS A 58 9.85 -15.91 5.29
C LYS A 58 8.46 -15.60 5.84
N ALA A 59 8.35 -15.31 7.14
CA ALA A 59 7.05 -15.03 7.77
C ALA A 59 6.43 -13.74 7.22
N GLU A 60 7.25 -12.70 7.00
CA GLU A 60 6.78 -11.46 6.38
C GLU A 60 6.34 -11.67 4.92
N ARG A 61 7.05 -12.50 4.15
CA ARG A 61 6.61 -12.88 2.79
C ARG A 61 5.30 -13.65 2.79
N ASP A 62 5.18 -14.63 3.69
CA ASP A 62 3.96 -15.43 3.85
C ASP A 62 2.74 -14.52 4.16
N GLU A 63 2.95 -13.38 4.83
CA GLU A 63 1.92 -12.38 5.12
C GLU A 63 1.68 -11.38 3.98
N TRP A 64 2.74 -10.83 3.37
CA TRP A 64 2.64 -9.63 2.52
C TRP A 64 2.73 -9.91 1.02
N ASP A 65 3.28 -11.03 0.57
CA ASP A 65 3.58 -11.24 -0.85
C ASP A 65 2.32 -11.28 -1.73
N ILE A 66 1.21 -11.84 -1.24
CA ILE A 66 -0.04 -11.89 -2.00
C ILE A 66 -0.55 -10.47 -2.28
N ALA A 67 -0.57 -9.61 -1.25
CA ALA A 67 -0.97 -8.21 -1.41
C ALA A 67 0.05 -7.41 -2.23
N GLN A 68 1.35 -7.68 -2.05
CA GLN A 68 2.41 -6.98 -2.77
C GLN A 68 2.32 -7.18 -4.29
N ASN A 69 2.02 -8.39 -4.74
CA ASN A 69 2.06 -8.75 -6.15
C ASN A 69 0.76 -8.47 -6.91
N LEU A 70 -0.38 -8.33 -6.21
CA LEU A 70 -1.71 -8.25 -6.83
C LEU A 70 -1.96 -9.41 -7.83
N GLY A 71 -2.87 -9.24 -8.78
CA GLY A 71 -3.16 -10.20 -9.85
C GLY A 71 -4.11 -11.32 -9.42
N ASP A 72 -4.16 -12.40 -10.22
CA ASP A 72 -5.16 -13.48 -10.07
C ASP A 72 -5.24 -14.06 -8.66
N ASN A 73 -4.09 -14.33 -8.05
CA ASN A 73 -4.07 -14.89 -6.70
C ASN A 73 -4.67 -13.90 -5.68
N ALA A 74 -4.25 -12.63 -5.74
CA ALA A 74 -4.78 -11.59 -4.87
C ALA A 74 -6.27 -11.35 -5.08
N ARG A 75 -6.76 -11.33 -6.34
CA ARG A 75 -8.18 -11.20 -6.69
C ARG A 75 -9.08 -12.26 -6.06
N ASN A 76 -8.53 -13.47 -5.89
CA ASN A 76 -9.25 -14.62 -5.37
C ASN A 76 -9.16 -14.74 -3.85
N VAL A 77 -8.02 -14.36 -3.26
CA VAL A 77 -7.76 -14.51 -1.82
C VAL A 77 -8.16 -13.26 -1.02
N ILE A 78 -7.95 -12.05 -1.58
CA ILE A 78 -8.19 -10.78 -0.90
C ILE A 78 -9.56 -10.23 -1.29
N LYS A 79 -10.59 -10.75 -0.62
CA LYS A 79 -12.01 -10.39 -0.77
C LYS A 79 -12.78 -10.77 0.49
N ASP A 80 -14.09 -10.48 0.53
CA ASP A 80 -15.00 -10.86 1.63
C ASP A 80 -14.60 -10.25 2.99
N LYS A 81 -13.97 -9.07 2.95
CA LYS A 81 -13.68 -8.23 4.12
C LYS A 81 -14.17 -6.81 3.88
N PRO A 82 -14.71 -6.13 4.89
CA PRO A 82 -15.16 -4.74 4.75
C PRO A 82 -13.97 -3.82 4.49
N ILE A 83 -14.20 -2.67 3.86
CA ILE A 83 -13.12 -1.70 3.58
C ILE A 83 -12.34 -1.27 4.83
N THR A 84 -13.01 -1.22 5.99
CA THR A 84 -12.39 -0.87 7.28
C THR A 84 -11.28 -1.84 7.67
N TYR A 85 -11.43 -3.14 7.38
CA TYR A 85 -10.38 -4.13 7.66
C TYR A 85 -9.05 -3.78 6.98
N TYR A 86 -9.10 -3.39 5.70
CA TYR A 86 -7.91 -3.03 4.94
C TYR A 86 -7.34 -1.68 5.36
N LEU A 87 -8.21 -0.71 5.69
CA LEU A 87 -7.81 0.60 6.17
C LEU A 87 -7.12 0.52 7.55
N ASP A 88 -7.63 -0.32 8.47
CA ASP A 88 -7.05 -0.51 9.80
C ASP A 88 -5.62 -1.09 9.70
N ILE A 89 -5.40 -2.03 8.78
CA ILE A 89 -4.06 -2.56 8.50
C ILE A 89 -3.14 -1.45 7.98
N TRP A 90 -3.62 -0.63 7.04
CA TRP A 90 -2.82 0.48 6.50
C TRP A 90 -2.55 1.55 7.55
N ASP A 91 -3.47 1.79 8.49
CA ASP A 91 -3.30 2.69 9.63
C ASP A 91 -2.15 2.22 10.53
N GLU A 92 -2.10 0.93 10.88
CA GLU A 92 -1.01 0.39 11.70
C GLU A 92 0.34 0.42 10.98
N VAL A 93 0.39 0.07 9.68
CA VAL A 93 1.61 0.21 8.88
C VAL A 93 2.06 1.68 8.86
N ARG A 94 1.14 2.63 8.62
CA ARG A 94 1.49 4.06 8.59
C ARG A 94 2.00 4.56 9.92
N LYS A 95 1.38 4.15 11.02
CA LYS A 95 1.80 4.52 12.38
C LYS A 95 3.25 4.13 12.64
N GLU A 96 3.64 2.93 12.22
CA GLU A 96 5.03 2.46 12.33
C GLU A 96 5.98 3.24 11.41
N THR A 97 5.58 3.53 10.17
CA THR A 97 6.34 4.40 9.26
C THR A 97 6.63 5.75 9.91
N LEU A 98 5.61 6.41 10.46
CA LEU A 98 5.77 7.72 11.11
C LEU A 98 6.64 7.63 12.36
N ARG A 99 6.55 6.53 13.13
CA ARG A 99 7.40 6.30 14.30
C ARG A 99 8.87 6.19 13.89
N LEU A 100 9.17 5.38 12.88
CA LEU A 100 10.54 5.14 12.39
C LEU A 100 11.13 6.37 11.70
N LEU A 101 10.35 7.08 10.88
CA LEU A 101 10.81 8.29 10.18
C LEU A 101 11.20 9.42 11.15
N LYS A 102 10.54 9.53 12.31
CA LYS A 102 10.91 10.53 13.34
C LYS A 102 12.32 10.32 13.91
N GLU A 103 12.87 9.12 13.79
CA GLU A 103 14.23 8.81 14.24
C GLU A 103 15.30 9.15 13.19
N LYS A 104 14.89 9.56 11.97
CA LYS A 104 15.80 9.78 10.84
C LYS A 104 15.98 11.27 10.54
N ASN A 105 17.06 11.56 9.84
CA ASN A 105 17.42 12.92 9.42
C ASN A 105 17.80 12.94 7.94
N ASP A 106 18.10 14.13 7.41
CA ASP A 106 18.38 14.31 5.99
C ASP A 106 19.66 13.58 5.52
N LYS A 107 20.64 13.36 6.42
CA LYS A 107 21.80 12.53 6.10
C LYS A 107 21.40 11.09 5.84
N TRP A 108 20.45 10.56 6.61
CA TRP A 108 19.87 9.24 6.36
C TRP A 108 19.07 9.20 5.06
N PHE A 109 18.26 10.22 4.78
CA PHE A 109 17.53 10.30 3.51
C PHE A 109 18.46 10.34 2.29
N ALA A 110 19.60 11.02 2.39
CA ALA A 110 20.60 11.09 1.34
C ALA A 110 21.44 9.81 1.18
N SER A 111 21.47 8.91 2.18
CA SER A 111 22.30 7.71 2.13
C SER A 111 21.70 6.63 1.23
N LYS A 112 22.58 5.85 0.60
CA LYS A 112 22.19 4.70 -0.24
C LYS A 112 21.74 3.54 0.62
N ILE A 113 20.74 2.82 0.12
CA ILE A 113 20.32 1.53 0.67
C ILE A 113 21.39 0.49 0.34
N LYS A 114 21.72 -0.36 1.30
CA LYS A 114 22.79 -1.35 1.13
C LYS A 114 22.51 -2.26 -0.08
N GLY A 115 23.47 -2.36 -1.00
CA GLY A 115 23.35 -3.18 -2.21
C GLY A 115 22.44 -2.59 -3.30
N SER A 116 22.05 -1.31 -3.19
CA SER A 116 21.19 -0.63 -4.15
C SER A 116 21.81 0.68 -4.64
N ASN A 117 21.40 1.10 -5.84
CA ASN A 117 21.71 2.44 -6.34
C ASN A 117 20.72 3.51 -5.84
N MET A 118 19.65 3.08 -5.17
CA MET A 118 18.61 3.92 -4.60
C MET A 118 19.04 4.49 -3.24
N ASN A 119 18.67 5.75 -2.96
CA ASN A 119 18.76 6.32 -1.62
C ASN A 119 17.42 6.25 -0.88
N ASN A 120 17.46 6.43 0.44
CA ASN A 120 16.26 6.36 1.27
C ASN A 120 15.21 7.42 0.88
N HIS A 121 15.64 8.60 0.43
CA HIS A 121 14.71 9.63 -0.06
C HIS A 121 13.89 9.14 -1.27
N TRP A 122 14.55 8.58 -2.28
CA TRP A 122 13.86 8.06 -3.46
C TRP A 122 12.91 6.93 -3.09
N ALA A 123 13.30 6.05 -2.16
CA ALA A 123 12.44 4.97 -1.68
C ALA A 123 11.12 5.49 -1.09
N TRP A 124 11.20 6.48 -0.19
CA TRP A 124 10.00 7.07 0.42
C TRP A 124 9.21 8.00 -0.52
N TYR A 125 9.89 8.62 -1.47
CA TYR A 125 9.22 9.28 -2.61
C TYR A 125 8.42 8.27 -3.43
N HIS A 126 9.00 7.11 -3.76
CA HIS A 126 8.32 6.09 -4.54
C HIS A 126 7.10 5.53 -3.80
N VAL A 127 7.17 5.27 -2.50
CA VAL A 127 5.98 4.87 -1.71
C VAL A 127 4.85 5.90 -1.86
N MET A 128 5.18 7.19 -1.84
CA MET A 128 4.21 8.28 -2.00
C MET A 128 3.67 8.34 -3.44
N GLU A 129 4.54 8.28 -4.45
CA GLU A 129 4.16 8.29 -5.87
C GLU A 129 3.26 7.09 -6.23
N HIS A 130 3.60 5.91 -5.73
CA HIS A 130 2.85 4.68 -5.93
C HIS A 130 1.42 4.75 -5.36
N GLN A 131 1.25 5.41 -4.20
CA GLN A 131 -0.08 5.72 -3.65
C GLN A 131 -0.91 6.59 -4.59
N ALA A 132 -0.29 7.59 -5.23
CA ALA A 132 -0.98 8.44 -6.20
C ALA A 132 -1.38 7.66 -7.46
N ASN A 133 -0.52 6.73 -7.93
CA ASN A 133 -0.81 5.86 -9.06
C ASN A 133 -2.08 5.03 -8.82
N HIS A 134 -2.11 4.27 -7.72
CA HIS A 134 -3.27 3.43 -7.40
C HIS A 134 -4.50 4.24 -6.97
N MET A 135 -4.34 5.45 -6.42
CA MET A 135 -5.47 6.35 -6.18
C MET A 135 -6.23 6.66 -7.49
N GLY A 136 -5.51 6.82 -8.60
CA GLY A 136 -6.11 6.98 -9.93
C GLY A 136 -6.93 5.76 -10.35
N GLN A 137 -6.38 4.56 -10.18
CA GLN A 137 -7.06 3.30 -10.50
C GLN A 137 -8.30 3.09 -9.64
N ILE A 138 -8.20 3.28 -8.31
CA ILE A 138 -9.31 3.20 -7.37
C ILE A 138 -10.46 4.10 -7.81
N ARG A 139 -10.16 5.37 -8.14
CA ARG A 139 -11.19 6.33 -8.55
C ARG A 139 -11.81 6.00 -9.90
N LEU A 140 -11.04 5.40 -10.81
CA LEU A 140 -11.58 4.88 -12.07
C LEU A 140 -12.58 3.76 -11.77
N ILE A 141 -12.21 2.78 -10.94
CA ILE A 141 -13.07 1.64 -10.60
C ILE A 141 -14.35 2.09 -9.91
N ILE A 142 -14.28 2.99 -8.91
CA ILE A 142 -15.45 3.56 -8.25
C ILE A 142 -16.43 4.19 -9.25
N LYS A 143 -15.92 4.90 -10.27
CA LYS A 143 -16.77 5.52 -11.30
C LYS A 143 -17.43 4.52 -12.24
N ARG A 144 -17.01 3.26 -12.25
CA ARG A 144 -17.56 2.18 -13.09
C ARG A 144 -18.53 1.28 -12.36
N MET A 145 -18.64 1.38 -11.03
CA MET A 145 -19.69 0.71 -10.27
C MET A 145 -21.05 1.26 -10.70
N GLU A 146 -22.02 0.37 -10.87
CA GLU A 146 -23.41 0.78 -11.05
C GLU A 146 -23.89 1.48 -9.77
N LYS A 147 -24.69 2.53 -9.93
CA LYS A 147 -25.27 3.29 -8.83
C LYS A 147 -26.61 2.73 -8.41
#